data_AF-A0A939W208-F1
#
_entry.id   AF-A0A939W208-F1
#
_cell.length_a   1.000
_cell.length_b   1.000
_cell.length_c   1.000
_cell.angle_alpha   90.00
_cell.angle_beta   90.00
_cell.angle_gamma   90.00
#
_symmetry.space_group_name_H-M   'P 1'
#
loop_
_entity.id
_entity.type
_entity.pdbx_description
1 polymer ?
#
loop_
_entity_poly.entity_id
_entity_poly.type
_entity_poly.pdbx_seq_one_letter_code
_entity_poly.pdbx_strand_id
1 'polypeptide(L)' 'MEQSFENWTDYDNWLVQNYDNFSIYKVQETDGKITIEYCPKSEFPAIRDKDYKKPERRI' A
#
# COMPACT_ATOMS: atom_id res chain seq x y z
N MET A 1 5.74 4.79 -3.90
CA MET A 1 5.03 6.00 -4.39
C MET A 1 3.99 6.38 -3.36
N GLU A 2 3.70 7.68 -3.21
CA GLU A 2 2.73 8.20 -2.23
C GLU A 2 1.59 8.92 -2.96
N GLN A 3 0.36 8.78 -2.47
CA GLN A 3 -0.78 9.54 -2.97
C GLN A 3 -1.79 9.82 -1.85
N SER A 4 -2.49 10.96 -1.95
CA SER A 4 -3.51 11.33 -0.99
C SER A 4 -4.88 11.55 -1.64
N PHE A 5 -5.93 11.33 -0.85
CA PHE A 5 -7.34 11.48 -1.21
C PHE A 5 -8.06 12.26 -0.13
N GLU A 6 -9.07 13.03 -0.53
CA GLU A 6 -9.84 13.89 0.38
C GLU A 6 -10.85 13.11 1.24
N ASN A 7 -11.18 11.87 0.86
CA ASN A 7 -12.10 11.00 1.59
C ASN A 7 -11.92 9.53 1.14
N TRP A 8 -12.59 8.62 1.85
CA TRP A 8 -12.58 7.18 1.55
C TRP A 8 -13.20 6.83 0.19
N THR A 9 -14.21 7.58 -0.28
CA THR A 9 -14.85 7.33 -1.58
C THR A 9 -13.89 7.58 -2.73
N ASP A 10 -13.10 8.65 -2.67
CA ASP A 10 -12.09 8.98 -3.67
C ASP A 10 -10.96 7.93 -3.68
N TYR A 11 -10.57 7.47 -2.50
CA TYR A 11 -9.64 6.35 -2.36
C TYR A 11 -10.21 5.05 -2.98
N ASP A 12 -11.45 4.69 -2.69
CA ASP A 12 -12.09 3.48 -3.23
C ASP A 12 -12.22 3.53 -4.75
N ASN A 13 -12.61 4.69 -5.30
CA ASN A 13 -12.68 4.90 -6.74
C ASN A 13 -11.31 4.71 -7.41
N TRP A 14 -10.25 5.25 -6.80
CA TRP A 14 -8.88 5.04 -7.28
C TRP A 14 -8.48 3.57 -7.15
N LEU A 15 -8.77 2.94 -6.01
CA LEU A 15 -8.41 1.55 -5.72
C LEU A 15 -9.00 0.63 -6.77
N VAL A 16 -10.29 0.72 -7.09
CA VAL A 16 -10.94 -0.13 -8.10
C VAL A 16 -10.26 -0.04 -9.46
N GLN A 17 -9.81 1.16 -9.87
CA GLN A 17 -9.15 1.38 -11.15
C GLN A 17 -7.70 0.89 -11.17
N ASN A 18 -7.04 0.89 -10.01
CA ASN A 18 -5.60 0.67 -9.87
C ASN A 18 -5.26 -0.66 -9.21
N TYR A 19 -6.27 -1.40 -8.73
CA TYR A 19 -6.13 -2.62 -7.96
C TYR A 19 -5.33 -3.68 -8.70
N ASP A 20 -5.51 -3.81 -10.01
CA ASP A 20 -4.83 -4.83 -10.81
C ASP A 20 -3.34 -4.54 -10.99
N ASN A 21 -2.96 -3.26 -11.04
CA ASN A 21 -1.59 -2.84 -11.39
C ASN A 21 -0.73 -2.55 -10.16
N PHE A 22 -1.34 -2.10 -9.07
CA PHE A 22 -0.63 -1.61 -7.90
C PHE A 22 -0.96 -2.41 -6.65
N SER A 23 0.03 -2.50 -5.77
CA SER A 23 -0.10 -3.00 -4.40
C SER A 23 0.15 -1.87 -3.42
N ILE A 24 -0.64 -1.83 -2.35
CA ILE A 24 -0.55 -0.86 -1.27
C ILE A 24 0.16 -1.50 -0.08
N TYR A 25 1.09 -0.77 0.53
CA TYR A 25 1.84 -1.21 1.71
C TYR A 25 1.37 -0.50 2.97
N LYS A 26 0.84 0.72 2.82
CA LYS A 26 0.38 1.53 3.94
C LYS A 26 -0.79 2.40 3.51
N VAL A 27 -1.76 2.51 4.41
CA VAL A 27 -2.87 3.46 4.33
C VAL A 27 -2.94 4.17 5.68
N GLN A 28 -3.04 5.49 5.67
CA GLN A 28 -3.20 6.32 6.86
C GLN A 28 -4.31 7.34 6.62
N GLU A 29 -5.07 7.64 7.68
CA GLU A 29 -6.05 8.72 7.68
C GLU A 29 -5.65 9.75 8.74
N THR A 30 -5.54 11.01 8.33
CA THR A 30 -5.24 12.14 9.21
C THR A 30 -6.18 13.28 8.86
N ASP A 31 -6.94 13.78 9.84
CA ASP A 31 -7.89 14.89 9.66
C ASP A 31 -8.89 14.67 8.50
N GLY A 32 -9.34 13.43 8.30
CA GLY A 32 -10.28 13.05 7.22
C GLY A 32 -9.63 12.86 5.85
N LYS A 33 -8.33 13.15 5.71
CA LYS A 33 -7.55 12.94 4.50
C LYS A 33 -6.88 11.57 4.52
N ILE A 34 -7.02 10.81 3.44
CA ILE A 34 -6.40 9.50 3.27
C ILE A 34 -5.06 9.68 2.56
N THR A 35 -4.01 9.03 3.04
CA THR A 35 -2.70 8.95 2.38
C THR A 35 -2.29 7.50 2.27
N ILE A 36 -1.84 7.10 1.08
CA ILE A 36 -1.43 5.74 0.78
C ILE A 36 0.01 5.69 0.27
N GLU A 37 0.69 4.61 0.59
CA GLU A 37 1.98 4.26 -0.01
C GLU A 37 1.81 2.98 -0.83
N TYR A 38 2.11 3.05 -2.13
CA TYR A 38 1.90 1.98 -3.10
C TYR A 38 3.06 1.81 -4.10
N CYS A 39 2.98 0.71 -4.85
CA CYS A 39 4.00 -0.10 -5.57
C CYS A 39 3.42 -0.68 -6.85
N PRO A 40 4.07 -0.73 -8.03
CA PRO A 40 3.64 -1.68 -9.04
C PRO A 40 3.71 -3.10 -8.48
N LYS A 41 2.74 -3.95 -8.81
CA LYS A 41 2.74 -5.35 -8.37
C LYS A 41 3.96 -6.14 -8.84
N SER A 42 4.55 -5.75 -9.98
CA SER A 42 5.81 -6.29 -10.47
C SER A 42 6.98 -6.06 -9.51
N GLU A 43 6.95 -4.99 -8.72
CA GLU A 43 8.00 -4.61 -7.76
C GLU A 43 7.68 -5.07 -6.33
N PHE A 44 6.43 -5.48 -6.07
CA PHE A 44 5.98 -5.97 -4.77
C PHE A 44 6.83 -7.12 -4.20
N PRO A 45 7.28 -8.13 -4.97
CA PRO A 45 8.14 -9.19 -4.45
C PRO A 45 9.46 -8.66 -3.87
N ALA A 46 10.05 -7.64 -4.51
CA ALA A 46 11.32 -7.05 -4.08
C ALA A 46 11.18 -6.22 -2.79
N ILE A 47 9.99 -5.68 -2.52
CA ILE A 47 9.71 -4.91 -1.31
C ILE A 47 9.33 -5.83 -0.15
N ARG A 48 8.57 -6.90 -0.42
CA ARG A 48 8.26 -7.92 0.59
C ARG A 48 9.53 -8.52 1.18
N ASP A 49 10.53 -8.86 0.35
CA ASP A 49 11.80 -9.44 0.84
C ASP A 49 12.65 -8.46 1.68
N LYS A 50 12.50 -7.13 1.49
CA LYS A 50 13.20 -6.13 2.30
C LYS A 50 12.58 -5.92 3.67
N ASP A 51 11.25 -6.01 3.78
CA ASP A 51 10.52 -5.87 5.05
C ASP A 51 10.27 -7.20 5.76
N TYR A 52 10.47 -8.33 5.09
CA TYR A 52 10.35 -9.65 5.71
C TYR A 52 11.56 -9.94 6.62
N LYS A 53 11.48 -9.48 7.87
CA LYS A 53 12.26 -10.09 8.96
C LYS A 53 11.78 -11.52 9.11
N LYS A 54 12.51 -12.47 8.50
CA LYS A 54 12.29 -13.91 8.71
C LYS A 54 12.18 -14.14 10.22
N PRO A 55 11.05 -14.64 10.74
CA PRO A 55 10.94 -14.92 12.16
C PRO A 55 12.01 -15.95 12.51
N GLU A 56 12.94 -15.59 13.39
CA GLU A 56 13.91 -16.54 13.95
C GLU A 56 13.12 -17.60 14.71
N ARG A 57 12.91 -18.76 14.09
CA ARG A 57 12.44 -19.94 14.80
C ARG A 57 13.57 -20.34 15.75
N ARG A 58 13.44 -20.00 17.03
CA ARG A 58 14.19 -20.66 18.10
C ARG A 58 13.76 -22.12 18.10
N ILE A 59 14.68 -23.01 17.72
CA ILE A 59 14.61 -24.45 17.94
C ILE A 59 15.21 -24.72 19.32
#